data_AF-A0A9Q8PCB3-F1
#
_entry.id   AF-A0A9Q8PCB3-F1
#
_cell.length_a   1.000
_cell.length_b   1.000
_cell.length_c   1.000
_cell.angle_alpha   90.00
_cell.angle_beta   90.00
_cell.angle_gamma   90.00
#
_symmetry.space_group_name_H-M   'P 1'
#
loop_
_entity.id
_entity.type
_entity.pdbx_description
1 polymer ?
#
loop_
_entity_poly.entity_id
_entity_poly.type
_entity_poly.pdbx_seq_one_letter_code
_entity_poly.pdbx_strand_id
1 'polypeptide(L)'
;MIPTSALSPLGQYFEQHCTRAWEYFEAERFDEANAISRRLVNDPRVGFLHKASCHMILAHSPDDYVYHAEQAVKLFGEMYYDSEVPPDEEQRRSQEKLVASAEKVLGQARRDAKM
;
A
#
# COMPACT_ATOMS: atom_id res chain seq x y z
N MET A 1 1.61 13.04 11.57
CA MET A 1 2.41 11.84 11.19
C MET A 1 3.35 11.46 12.33
N ILE A 2 3.37 10.18 12.73
CA ILE A 2 4.28 9.66 13.77
C ILE A 2 5.68 9.45 13.15
N PRO A 3 6.78 9.93 13.75
CA PRO A 3 8.12 9.67 13.23
C PRO A 3 8.43 8.16 13.20
N THR A 4 9.12 7.68 12.16
CA THR A 4 9.53 6.27 12.06
C THR A 4 10.28 5.80 13.31
N SER A 5 11.15 6.64 13.89
CA SER A 5 11.90 6.33 15.11
C SER A 5 11.04 6.09 16.35
N ALA A 6 9.78 6.52 16.34
CA ALA A 6 8.82 6.27 17.41
C ALA A 6 8.04 4.96 17.25
N LEU A 7 8.22 4.23 16.13
CA LEU A 7 7.63 2.91 15.91
C LEU A 7 8.41 1.81 16.65
N SER A 8 7.78 0.66 16.86
CA SER A 8 8.48 -0.55 17.30
C SER A 8 9.56 -0.96 16.28
N PRO A 9 10.60 -1.74 16.67
CA PRO A 9 11.61 -2.20 15.72
C PRO A 9 11.03 -2.92 14.49
N LEU A 10 9.95 -3.69 14.69
CA LEU A 10 9.24 -4.33 13.59
C LEU A 10 8.51 -3.32 12.69
N GLY A 11 7.88 -2.30 13.28
CA GLY A 11 7.26 -1.20 12.54
C GLY A 11 8.27 -0.39 11.73
N GLN A 12 9.44 -0.10 12.31
CA GLN A 12 10.56 0.56 11.61
C GLN A 12 11.05 -0.25 10.42
N TYR A 13 11.19 -1.57 10.60
CA TYR A 13 11.57 -2.48 9.53
C TYR A 13 10.60 -2.44 8.34
N PHE A 14 9.29 -2.52 8.61
CA PHE A 14 8.27 -2.45 7.56
C PHE A 14 8.17 -1.08 6.90
N GLU A 15 8.22 0.00 7.68
CA GLU A 15 8.30 1.36 7.14
C GLU A 15 9.48 1.50 6.19
N GLN A 16 10.69 1.16 6.65
CA GLN A 16 11.91 1.27 5.84
C GLN A 16 11.83 0.48 4.53
N HIS A 17 11.31 -0.75 4.57
CA HIS A 17 11.18 -1.58 3.36
C HIS A 17 10.11 -1.03 2.43
N CYS A 18 8.98 -0.56 2.96
CA CYS A 18 7.93 0.06 2.16
C CYS A 18 8.42 1.36 1.50
N THR A 19 9.11 2.24 2.24
CA THR A 19 9.74 3.44 1.70
C THR A 19 10.73 3.07 0.59
N ARG A 20 11.57 2.06 0.81
CA ARG A 20 12.55 1.62 -0.19
C ARG A 20 11.90 1.07 -1.45
N ALA A 21 10.76 0.37 -1.33
CA ALA A 21 10.01 -0.10 -2.49
C ALA A 21 9.49 1.08 -3.33
N TRP A 22 8.98 2.13 -2.69
CA TRP A 22 8.57 3.35 -3.38
C TRP A 22 9.74 4.10 -4.01
N GLU A 23 10.88 4.23 -3.33
CA GLU A 23 12.09 4.84 -3.91
C GLU A 23 12.52 4.09 -5.20
N TYR A 24 12.45 2.76 -5.20
CA TYR A 24 12.74 1.99 -6.40
C TYR A 24 11.68 2.18 -7.48
N PHE A 25 10.41 2.21 -7.11
CA PHE A 25 9.31 2.43 -8.05
C PHE A 25 9.41 3.79 -8.75
N GLU A 26 9.66 4.86 -7.99
CA GLU A 26 9.86 6.23 -8.49
C GLU A 26 11.11 6.36 -9.37
N ALA A 27 12.14 5.55 -9.11
CA ALA A 27 13.34 5.46 -9.93
C ALA A 27 13.21 4.49 -11.13
N GLU A 28 11.99 4.05 -11.46
CA GLU A 28 11.69 3.08 -12.53
C GLU A 28 12.40 1.72 -12.40
N ARG A 29 12.86 1.39 -11.19
CA ARG A 29 13.48 0.11 -10.82
C ARG A 29 12.41 -0.88 -10.39
N PHE A 30 11.55 -1.24 -11.35
CA PHE A 30 10.31 -1.97 -11.08
C PHE A 30 10.55 -3.37 -10.54
N ASP A 31 11.59 -4.08 -10.98
CA ASP A 31 11.88 -5.43 -10.49
C ASP A 31 12.23 -5.42 -8.99
N GLU A 32 13.05 -4.48 -8.54
CA GLU A 32 13.39 -4.32 -7.12
C GLU A 32 12.20 -3.86 -6.29
N ALA A 33 11.40 -2.91 -6.81
CA ALA A 33 10.18 -2.46 -6.15
C ALA A 33 9.17 -3.61 -5.98
N ASN A 34 8.98 -4.41 -7.03
CA ASN A 34 8.09 -5.57 -7.04
C ASN A 34 8.59 -6.67 -6.10
N ALA A 35 9.90 -6.94 -6.07
CA ALA A 35 10.48 -7.95 -5.18
C ALA A 35 10.22 -7.64 -3.69
N ILE A 36 10.44 -6.38 -3.27
CA ILE A 36 10.15 -5.96 -1.88
C ILE A 36 8.64 -6.02 -1.61
N SER A 37 7.84 -5.49 -2.53
CA SER A 37 6.39 -5.43 -2.38
C SER A 37 5.77 -6.83 -2.25
N ARG A 38 6.17 -7.79 -3.09
CA ARG A 38 5.71 -9.20 -3.02
C ARG A 38 6.05 -9.85 -1.67
N ARG A 39 7.21 -9.52 -1.09
CA ARG A 39 7.59 -10.03 0.23
C ARG A 39 6.68 -9.45 1.33
N LEU A 40 6.44 -8.14 1.30
CA LEU A 40 5.64 -7.46 2.33
C LEU A 40 4.16 -7.86 2.29
N VAL A 41 3.56 -8.01 1.10
CA VAL A 41 2.13 -8.42 1.00
C VAL A 41 1.87 -9.83 1.52
N ASN A 42 2.90 -10.68 1.57
CA ASN A 42 2.78 -12.05 2.09
C ASN A 42 3.11 -12.18 3.59
N ASP A 43 3.68 -11.15 4.23
CA ASP A 43 3.99 -11.20 5.66
C ASP A 43 2.73 -10.86 6.49
N PRO A 44 2.25 -11.78 7.36
CA PRO A 44 1.03 -11.57 8.13
C PRO A 44 1.15 -10.50 9.22
N ARG A 45 2.38 -10.07 9.54
CA ARG A 45 2.63 -9.06 10.58
C ARG A 45 2.65 -7.64 10.03
N VAL A 46 2.63 -7.48 8.71
CA VAL A 46 2.61 -6.16 8.05
C VAL A 46 1.22 -5.56 8.22
N GLY A 47 1.19 -4.33 8.75
CA GLY A 47 -0.05 -3.57 8.92
C GLY A 47 -0.67 -3.15 7.57
N PHE A 48 -1.97 -2.87 7.59
CA PHE A 48 -2.74 -2.60 6.36
C PHE A 48 -2.19 -1.44 5.54
N LEU A 49 -1.67 -0.38 6.18
CA LEU A 49 -1.07 0.77 5.48
C LEU A 49 0.09 0.35 4.55
N HIS A 50 1.10 -0.32 5.08
CA HIS A 50 2.26 -0.77 4.30
C HIS A 50 1.88 -1.84 3.30
N LYS A 51 0.95 -2.72 3.67
CA LYS A 51 0.46 -3.79 2.81
C LYS A 51 -0.27 -3.22 1.58
N ALA A 52 -1.20 -2.29 1.80
CA ALA A 52 -1.91 -1.57 0.74
C ALA A 52 -0.94 -0.80 -0.17
N SER A 53 0.06 -0.15 0.43
CA SER A 53 1.09 0.60 -0.30
C SER A 53 1.92 -0.31 -1.22
N CYS A 54 2.26 -1.52 -0.78
CA CYS A 54 2.95 -2.51 -1.62
C CYS A 54 2.02 -3.06 -2.72
N HIS A 55 0.74 -3.25 -2.41
CA HIS A 55 -0.26 -3.60 -3.42
C HIS A 55 -0.42 -2.50 -4.49
N MET A 56 -0.31 -1.21 -4.13
CA MET A 56 -0.30 -0.11 -5.11
C MET A 56 0.86 -0.23 -6.09
N ILE A 57 2.07 -0.53 -5.61
CA ILE A 57 3.24 -0.76 -6.49
C ILE A 57 2.97 -1.93 -7.44
N LEU A 58 2.49 -3.06 -6.90
CA LEU A 58 2.23 -4.28 -7.68
C LEU A 58 1.07 -4.13 -8.68
N ALA A 59 0.16 -3.17 -8.47
CA ALA A 59 -0.89 -2.81 -9.42
C ALA A 59 -0.37 -2.16 -10.71
N HIS A 60 0.92 -1.83 -10.78
CA HIS A 60 1.62 -1.42 -11.99
C HIS A 60 2.54 -2.51 -12.56
N SER A 61 2.58 -3.69 -11.93
CA SER A 61 3.37 -4.82 -12.40
C SER A 61 2.64 -5.58 -13.52
N PRO A 62 3.32 -6.43 -14.31
CA PRO A 62 2.65 -7.23 -15.35
C PRO A 62 1.78 -8.36 -14.79
N ASP A 63 1.95 -8.75 -13.52
CA ASP A 63 1.30 -9.90 -12.92
C ASP A 63 0.15 -9.46 -12.01
N ASP A 64 -1.04 -10.03 -12.21
CA ASP A 64 -2.20 -9.88 -11.31
C ASP A 64 -2.53 -8.43 -10.91
N TYR A 65 -2.24 -7.46 -11.78
CA TYR A 65 -2.27 -6.03 -11.47
C TYR A 65 -3.66 -5.53 -11.06
N VAL A 66 -4.73 -6.10 -11.63
CA VAL A 66 -6.11 -5.83 -11.19
C VAL A 66 -6.34 -6.31 -9.76
N TYR A 67 -5.92 -7.52 -9.43
CA TYR A 67 -6.04 -8.06 -8.07
C TYR A 67 -5.29 -7.21 -7.06
N HIS A 68 -4.06 -6.80 -7.38
CA HIS A 68 -3.28 -5.94 -6.50
C HIS A 68 -3.97 -4.57 -6.30
N ALA A 69 -4.54 -3.97 -7.35
CA ALA A 69 -5.31 -2.73 -7.21
C ALA A 69 -6.56 -2.91 -6.31
N GLU A 70 -7.27 -4.03 -6.43
CA GLU A 70 -8.42 -4.34 -5.57
C GLU A 70 -8.03 -4.50 -4.09
N GLN A 71 -6.92 -5.18 -3.83
CA GLN A 71 -6.40 -5.32 -2.47
C GLN A 71 -5.98 -3.97 -1.86
N ALA A 72 -5.37 -3.08 -2.66
CA ALA A 72 -5.00 -1.75 -2.18
C ALA A 72 -6.23 -0.94 -1.73
N VAL A 73 -7.30 -0.92 -2.54
CA VAL A 73 -8.57 -0.26 -2.18
C VAL A 73 -9.13 -0.83 -0.88
N LYS A 74 -9.23 -2.16 -0.79
CA LYS A 74 -9.76 -2.85 0.39
C LYS A 74 -8.97 -2.48 1.66
N LEU A 75 -7.65 -2.66 1.63
CA LEU A 75 -6.80 -2.50 2.80
C LEU A 75 -6.72 -1.04 3.28
N PHE A 76 -6.70 -0.05 2.36
CA PHE A 76 -6.81 1.34 2.76
C PHE A 76 -8.19 1.64 3.37
N GLY A 77 -9.27 1.07 2.86
CA GLY A 77 -10.61 1.22 3.44
C GLY A 77 -10.76 0.61 4.83
N GLU A 78 -10.02 -0.46 5.12
CA GLU A 78 -10.09 -1.20 6.40
C GLU A 78 -9.07 -0.71 7.45
N MET A 79 -8.22 0.28 7.13
CA MET A 79 -7.09 0.72 7.98
C MET A 79 -7.43 1.00 9.45
N TYR A 80 -8.64 1.50 9.72
CA TYR A 80 -9.09 1.85 11.08
C TYR A 80 -10.33 1.07 11.54
N TYR A 81 -10.72 0.01 10.82
CA TYR A 81 -11.95 -0.73 11.08
C TYR A 81 -11.96 -1.37 12.49
N ASP A 82 -10.83 -1.96 12.89
CA ASP A 82 -10.66 -2.66 14.18
C ASP A 82 -10.04 -1.80 15.28
N SER A 83 -10.00 -0.46 15.12
CA SER A 83 -9.37 0.40 16.13
C SER A 83 -10.33 0.69 17.28
N GLU A 84 -9.93 0.33 18.51
CA GLU A 84 -10.65 0.73 19.74
C GLU A 84 -10.76 2.26 19.86
N VAL A 85 -9.85 2.98 19.22
CA VAL A 85 -9.85 4.44 19.12
C VAL A 85 -10.23 4.84 17.69
N PRO A 86 -11.36 5.51 17.46
CA PRO A 86 -11.74 5.94 16.12
C PRO A 86 -10.70 6.93 15.56
N PRO A 87 -10.48 6.93 14.23
CA PRO A 87 -9.54 7.85 13.62
C PRO A 87 -10.00 9.29 13.79
N ASP A 88 -9.05 10.19 14.04
CA ASP A 88 -9.31 11.61 14.03
C ASP A 88 -9.61 12.14 12.61
N GLU A 89 -9.96 13.41 12.51
CA GLU A 89 -10.33 14.02 11.23
C GLU A 89 -9.19 14.05 10.20
N GLU A 90 -7.93 14.21 10.66
CA GLU A 90 -6.76 14.20 9.77
C GLU A 90 -6.51 12.79 9.22
N GLN A 91 -6.61 11.78 10.09
CA GLN A 91 -6.49 10.37 9.75
C GLN A 91 -7.58 9.92 8.77
N ARG A 92 -8.83 10.31 8.98
CA ARG A 92 -9.94 10.03 8.05
C ARG A 92 -9.71 10.64 6.67
N ARG A 93 -9.37 11.94 6.61
CA ARG A 93 -9.06 12.60 5.32
C ARG A 93 -7.87 11.98 4.61
N SER A 94 -6.86 11.53 5.36
CA SER A 94 -5.70 10.85 4.80
C SER A 94 -6.09 9.48 4.23
N GLN A 95 -6.94 8.72 4.93
CA GLN A 95 -7.49 7.46 4.46
C GLN A 95 -8.30 7.64 3.18
N GLU A 96 -9.21 8.62 3.13
CA GLU A 96 -10.02 8.93 1.95
C GLU A 96 -9.16 9.24 0.72
N LYS A 97 -8.07 9.99 0.89
CA LYS A 97 -7.11 10.28 -0.20
C LYS A 97 -6.40 9.02 -0.69
N LEU A 98 -6.03 8.11 0.21
CA LEU A 98 -5.39 6.84 -0.13
C LEU A 98 -6.35 5.93 -0.90
N VAL A 99 -7.59 5.79 -0.41
CA VAL A 99 -8.66 5.03 -1.09
C VAL A 99 -8.92 5.61 -2.48
N ALA A 100 -9.13 6.92 -2.60
CA ALA A 100 -9.38 7.57 -3.89
C ALA A 100 -8.21 7.40 -4.88
N SER A 101 -6.98 7.34 -4.38
CA SER A 101 -5.80 7.07 -5.22
C SER A 101 -5.79 5.62 -5.71
N ALA A 102 -6.07 4.66 -4.82
CA ALA A 102 -6.16 3.24 -5.18
C ALA A 102 -7.32 2.94 -6.14
N GLU A 103 -8.47 3.62 -5.98
CA GLU A 103 -9.61 3.48 -6.90
C GLU A 103 -9.29 3.97 -8.31
N LYS A 104 -8.50 5.05 -8.44
CA LYS A 104 -8.02 5.52 -9.74
C LYS A 104 -7.14 4.48 -10.41
N VAL A 105 -6.20 3.88 -9.67
CA VAL A 105 -5.34 2.80 -10.17
C VAL A 105 -6.17 1.58 -10.57
N LEU A 106 -7.14 1.16 -9.74
CA LEU A 106 -8.05 0.07 -10.07
C LEU A 106 -8.88 0.36 -11.33
N GLY A 107 -9.38 1.58 -11.47
CA GLY A 107 -10.11 2.02 -12.66
C GLY A 107 -9.27 1.92 -13.93
N GLN A 108 -7.97 2.26 -13.85
CA GLN A 108 -7.04 2.12 -14.95
C GLN A 108 -6.74 0.64 -15.26
N ALA A 109 -6.37 -0.15 -14.25
CA ALA A 109 -6.12 -1.57 -14.37
C ALA A 109 -7.30 -2.33 -15.05
N ARG A 110 -8.54 -2.02 -14.64
CA ARG A 110 -9.74 -2.62 -15.23
C ARG A 110 -10.02 -2.19 -16.67
N ARG A 111 -9.56 -1.00 -17.10
CA ARG A 111 -9.64 -0.59 -18.51
C ARG A 111 -8.60 -1.34 -19.33
N ASP A 112 -7.38 -1.45 -18.82
CA ASP A 112 -6.28 -2.13 -19.50
C ASP A 112 -6.55 -3.63 -19.68
N ALA A 113 -7.17 -4.29 -18.69
CA ALA A 113 -7.58 -5.69 -18.79
C ALA A 113 -8.69 -5.99 -19.82
N LYS A 114 -9.34 -4.95 -20.37
CA LYS A 114 -10.42 -5.09 -21.38
C LYS A 114 -9.95 -4.78 -22.80
N MET A 115 -8.73 -4.28 -22.98
CA MET A 115 -8.11 -4.02 -24.28
C MET A 115 -7.41 -5.27 -24.79
#